data_AF-A0A4P5VSS0-F1
#
_entry.id   AF-A0A4P5VSS0-F1
#
_cell.length_a   1.000
_cell.length_b   1.000
_cell.length_c   1.000
_cell.angle_alpha   90.00
_cell.angle_beta   90.00
_cell.angle_gamma   90.00
#
_symmetry.space_group_name_H-M   'P 1'
#
loop_
_entity.id
_entity.type
_entity.pdbx_description
1 polymer ?
#
loop_
_entity_poly.entity_id
_entity_poly.type
_entity_poly.pdbx_seq_one_letter_code
_entity_poly.pdbx_strand_id
1 'polypeptide(L)'
;MNGVGRHLLAAFVIWHALAMLASALPSPGRGMDRTYWADPTVQAEMTTWAQMLHANPDTFQDRLFEAAKVVQGAKNTLYAPFKPWLKVTNTTQSWKMFVAPHRFPARPEVQVRSDGGEWETVYLEGDTTATWRRERFATERMRAATFAWGWMQADSRWRAACGAFADELFSERPDVEAVRCRYLKRRSPSAAEVIAGEVVAEKPTQSHIVTRTSR
;
A
#
# COMPACT_ATOMS: atom_id res chain seq x y z
N MET A 1 -27.70 -42.02 -0.70
CA MET A 1 -27.79 -40.87 0.23
C MET A 1 -29.24 -40.42 0.30
N ASN A 2 -29.87 -40.52 1.47
CA ASN A 2 -31.27 -40.13 1.67
C ASN A 2 -31.45 -38.61 1.49
N GLY A 3 -32.66 -38.16 1.16
CA GLY A 3 -32.97 -36.76 0.83
C GLY A 3 -32.46 -35.74 1.87
N VAL A 4 -32.51 -36.10 3.16
CA VAL A 4 -32.01 -35.27 4.27
C VAL A 4 -30.54 -34.87 4.09
N GLY A 5 -29.67 -35.78 3.68
CA GLY A 5 -28.24 -35.48 3.50
C GLY A 5 -27.98 -34.47 2.38
N ARG A 6 -28.80 -34.51 1.32
CA ARG A 6 -28.71 -33.54 0.21
C ARG A 6 -29.20 -32.16 0.65
N HIS A 7 -30.24 -32.09 1.47
CA HIS A 7 -30.74 -30.81 2.00
C HIS A 7 -29.74 -30.15 2.96
N LEU A 8 -29.09 -30.92 3.83
CA LEU A 8 -28.04 -30.41 4.72
C LEU A 8 -26.84 -29.88 3.92
N LEU A 9 -26.40 -30.62 2.90
CA LEU A 9 -25.34 -30.16 2.01
C LEU A 9 -25.74 -28.86 1.28
N ALA A 10 -26.97 -28.79 0.76
CA ALA A 10 -27.46 -27.59 0.09
C ALA A 10 -27.50 -26.39 1.05
N ALA A 11 -28.00 -26.56 2.27
CA ALA A 11 -28.01 -25.51 3.30
C ALA A 11 -26.58 -25.04 3.63
N PHE A 12 -25.63 -25.96 3.75
CA PHE A 12 -24.22 -25.63 3.98
C PHE A 12 -23.61 -24.83 2.83
N VAL A 13 -23.85 -25.24 1.57
CA VAL A 13 -23.35 -24.54 0.38
C VAL A 13 -23.94 -23.13 0.30
N ILE A 14 -25.26 -22.99 0.53
CA ILE A 14 -25.93 -21.69 0.56
C ILE A 14 -25.35 -20.80 1.67
N TRP A 15 -25.16 -21.34 2.87
CA TRP A 15 -24.54 -20.62 3.99
C TRP A 15 -23.15 -20.11 3.63
N HIS A 16 -22.29 -20.97 3.06
CA HIS A 16 -20.95 -20.58 2.66
C HIS A 16 -20.97 -19.52 1.53
N ALA A 17 -21.84 -19.68 0.54
CA ALA A 17 -22.00 -18.69 -0.54
C ALA A 17 -22.43 -17.32 0.01
N LEU A 18 -23.40 -17.28 0.93
CA LEU A 18 -23.82 -16.04 1.59
C LEU A 18 -22.70 -15.42 2.42
N ALA A 19 -21.91 -16.24 3.13
CA ALA A 19 -20.74 -15.77 3.87
C ALA A 19 -19.70 -15.12 2.95
N MET A 20 -19.43 -15.73 1.79
CA MET A 20 -18.51 -15.18 0.80
C MET A 20 -19.02 -13.88 0.18
N LEU A 21 -20.31 -13.82 -0.16
CA LEU A 21 -20.96 -12.60 -0.67
C LEU A 21 -20.90 -11.45 0.34
N ALA A 22 -21.21 -11.72 1.61
CA ALA A 22 -21.13 -10.73 2.68
C ALA A 22 -19.68 -10.25 2.91
N SER A 23 -18.70 -11.16 2.83
CA SER A 23 -17.28 -10.81 2.91
C SER A 23 -16.82 -9.93 1.75
N ALA A 24 -17.31 -10.20 0.53
CA ALA A 24 -16.95 -9.50 -0.70
C ALA A 24 -17.56 -8.10 -0.84
N LEU A 25 -18.52 -7.72 0.00
CA LEU A 25 -19.09 -6.37 -0.02
C LEU A 25 -17.98 -5.30 0.10
N PRO A 26 -18.03 -4.21 -0.67
CA PRO A 26 -17.04 -3.14 -0.58
C PRO A 26 -16.90 -2.61 0.85
N SER A 27 -15.67 -2.37 1.29
CA SER A 27 -15.37 -1.82 2.60
C SER A 27 -14.48 -0.59 2.44
N PRO A 28 -14.98 0.61 2.75
CA PRO A 28 -14.16 1.81 2.80
C PRO A 28 -12.96 1.63 3.76
N GLY A 29 -13.14 0.89 4.86
CA GLY A 29 -12.06 0.50 5.77
C GLY A 29 -11.25 1.69 6.27
N ARG A 30 -9.91 1.67 6.11
CA ARG A 30 -9.04 2.81 6.45
C ARG A 30 -9.27 4.04 5.56
N GLY A 31 -9.97 3.92 4.44
CA GLY A 31 -10.45 5.07 3.67
C GLY A 31 -11.46 5.93 4.44
N MET A 32 -11.95 5.47 5.59
CA MET A 32 -12.75 6.27 6.54
C MET A 32 -11.91 7.09 7.51
N ASP A 33 -10.58 7.00 7.47
CA ASP A 33 -9.72 7.83 8.30
C ASP A 33 -9.34 9.09 7.52
N ARG A 34 -9.87 10.24 7.98
CA ARG A 34 -9.68 11.54 7.35
C ARG A 34 -8.22 12.00 7.34
N THR A 35 -7.35 11.43 8.17
CA THR A 35 -5.91 11.74 8.10
C THR A 35 -5.31 11.31 6.75
N TYR A 36 -5.77 10.21 6.17
CA TYR A 36 -5.36 9.78 4.83
C TYR A 36 -5.94 10.66 3.72
N TRP A 37 -7.00 11.43 3.99
CA TRP A 37 -7.60 12.30 2.99
C TRP A 37 -6.75 13.52 2.72
N ALA A 38 -5.83 13.88 3.61
CA ALA A 38 -4.84 14.91 3.37
C ALA A 38 -3.80 14.52 2.30
N ASP A 39 -3.74 13.25 1.87
CA ASP A 39 -2.83 12.84 0.80
C ASP A 39 -3.19 13.54 -0.53
N PRO A 40 -2.20 14.15 -1.24
CA PRO A 40 -2.45 14.85 -2.50
C PRO A 40 -3.13 13.97 -3.57
N THR A 41 -2.88 12.66 -3.57
CA THR A 41 -3.56 11.70 -4.45
C THR A 41 -5.05 11.69 -4.18
N VAL A 42 -5.43 11.61 -2.91
CA VAL A 42 -6.85 11.55 -2.49
C VAL A 42 -7.53 12.87 -2.79
N GLN A 43 -6.92 14.01 -2.46
CA GLN A 43 -7.49 15.32 -2.78
C GLN A 43 -7.68 15.50 -4.29
N ALA A 44 -6.71 15.11 -5.12
CA ALA A 44 -6.83 15.20 -6.56
C ALA A 44 -7.98 14.33 -7.11
N GLU A 45 -8.17 13.11 -6.59
CA GLU A 45 -9.32 12.26 -6.92
C GLU A 45 -10.64 12.91 -6.48
N MET A 46 -10.73 13.43 -5.25
CA MET A 46 -11.93 14.10 -4.75
C MET A 46 -12.31 15.30 -5.62
N THR A 47 -11.33 16.11 -6.04
CA THR A 47 -11.56 17.23 -6.96
C THR A 47 -12.07 16.75 -8.31
N THR A 48 -11.45 15.71 -8.90
CA THR A 48 -11.90 15.14 -10.18
C THR A 48 -13.36 14.67 -10.10
N TRP A 49 -13.71 13.89 -9.07
CA TRP A 49 -15.07 13.39 -8.89
C TRP A 49 -16.08 14.49 -8.60
N ALA A 50 -15.72 15.48 -7.76
CA ALA A 50 -16.58 16.62 -7.49
C ALA A 50 -16.88 17.42 -8.77
N GLN A 51 -15.87 17.64 -9.63
CA GLN A 51 -16.05 18.30 -10.92
C GLN A 51 -16.95 17.51 -11.86
N MET A 52 -16.73 16.19 -11.99
CA MET A 52 -17.56 15.32 -12.83
C MET A 52 -19.03 15.29 -12.39
N LEU A 53 -19.28 15.41 -11.09
CA LEU A 53 -20.62 15.42 -10.51
C LEU A 53 -21.20 16.82 -10.31
N HIS A 54 -20.51 17.87 -10.79
CA HIS A 54 -20.88 19.27 -10.61
C HIS A 54 -21.18 19.65 -9.15
N ALA A 55 -20.43 19.06 -8.22
CA ALA A 55 -20.56 19.29 -6.79
C ALA A 55 -19.44 20.21 -6.26
N ASN A 56 -19.74 20.96 -5.20
CA ASN A 56 -18.70 21.66 -4.45
C ASN A 56 -17.78 20.63 -3.76
N PRO A 57 -16.44 20.76 -3.86
CA PRO A 57 -15.49 19.77 -3.33
C PRO A 57 -15.65 19.45 -1.84
N ASP A 58 -15.83 20.48 -0.99
CA ASP A 58 -15.94 20.29 0.46
C ASP A 58 -17.24 19.57 0.82
N THR A 59 -18.34 20.01 0.21
CA THR A 59 -19.65 19.36 0.40
C THR A 59 -19.64 17.93 -0.14
N PHE A 60 -18.93 17.66 -1.23
CA PHE A 60 -18.79 16.33 -1.81
C PHE A 60 -18.05 15.39 -0.86
N GLN A 61 -16.92 15.83 -0.30
CA GLN A 61 -16.13 15.06 0.65
C GLN A 61 -16.96 14.65 1.88
N ASP A 62 -17.69 15.59 2.47
CA ASP A 62 -18.51 15.29 3.65
C ASP A 62 -19.65 14.32 3.33
N ARG A 63 -20.36 14.51 2.22
CA ARG A 63 -21.42 13.59 1.79
C ARG A 63 -20.89 12.20 1.46
N LEU A 64 -19.73 12.11 0.83
CA LEU A 64 -19.07 10.85 0.54
C LEU A 64 -18.69 10.12 1.84
N PHE A 65 -18.19 10.86 2.83
CA PHE A 65 -17.88 10.30 4.15
C PHE A 65 -19.13 9.72 4.83
N GLU A 66 -20.23 10.47 4.84
CA GLU A 66 -21.50 10.01 5.40
C GLU A 66 -22.03 8.76 4.68
N ALA A 67 -22.02 8.77 3.34
CA ALA A 67 -22.42 7.61 2.55
C ALA A 67 -21.54 6.38 2.85
N ALA A 68 -20.23 6.58 2.96
CA ALA A 68 -19.28 5.52 3.26
C ALA A 68 -19.47 4.93 4.68
N LYS A 69 -19.85 5.75 5.67
CA LYS A 69 -20.26 5.25 7.01
C LYS A 69 -21.46 4.33 6.93
N VAL A 70 -22.50 4.73 6.19
CA VAL A 70 -23.72 3.92 6.04
C VAL A 70 -23.41 2.58 5.37
N VAL A 71 -22.64 2.59 4.27
CA VAL A 71 -22.21 1.37 3.58
C VAL A 71 -21.37 0.47 4.51
N GLN A 72 -20.41 1.04 5.24
CA GLN A 72 -19.58 0.27 6.17
C GLN A 72 -20.40 -0.32 7.32
N GLY A 73 -21.39 0.41 7.85
CA GLY A 73 -22.32 -0.07 8.87
C GLY A 73 -23.15 -1.24 8.35
N ALA A 74 -23.77 -1.10 7.17
CA ALA A 74 -24.54 -2.16 6.53
C ALA A 74 -23.68 -3.42 6.30
N LYS A 75 -22.46 -3.25 5.77
CA LYS A 75 -21.50 -4.35 5.62
C LYS A 75 -21.23 -5.04 6.96
N ASN A 76 -20.92 -4.29 8.01
CA ASN A 76 -20.59 -4.85 9.32
C ASN A 76 -21.74 -5.70 9.87
N THR A 77 -22.98 -5.23 9.74
CA THR A 77 -24.18 -5.96 10.16
C THR A 77 -24.36 -7.25 9.36
N LEU A 78 -24.24 -7.20 8.03
CA LEU A 78 -24.35 -8.38 7.16
C LEU A 78 -23.21 -9.38 7.37
N TYR A 79 -22.01 -8.90 7.69
CA TYR A 79 -20.81 -9.71 7.89
C TYR A 79 -20.75 -10.38 9.26
N ALA A 80 -21.29 -9.73 10.30
CA ALA A 80 -21.22 -10.18 11.69
C ALA A 80 -21.55 -11.68 11.92
N PRO A 81 -22.66 -12.25 11.41
CA PRO A 81 -23.01 -13.64 11.65
C PRO A 81 -22.02 -14.64 11.02
N PHE A 82 -21.34 -14.24 9.93
CA PHE A 82 -20.42 -15.11 9.19
C PHE A 82 -18.97 -15.04 9.69
N LYS A 83 -18.64 -14.03 10.51
CA LYS A 83 -17.26 -13.79 10.98
C LYS A 83 -16.61 -15.01 11.66
N PRO A 84 -17.27 -15.76 12.56
CA PRO A 84 -16.66 -16.95 13.17
C PRO A 84 -16.38 -18.04 12.13
N TRP A 85 -17.34 -18.30 11.25
CA TRP A 85 -17.21 -19.28 10.16
C TRP A 85 -16.02 -18.94 9.25
N LEU A 86 -15.97 -17.72 8.73
CA LEU A 86 -14.89 -17.25 7.86
C LEU A 86 -13.51 -17.30 8.54
N LYS A 87 -13.45 -17.08 9.86
CA LYS A 87 -12.22 -17.24 10.64
C LYS A 87 -11.78 -18.70 10.73
N VAL A 88 -12.72 -19.63 11.00
CA VAL A 88 -12.44 -21.06 11.09
C VAL A 88 -11.98 -21.62 9.74
N THR A 89 -12.59 -21.18 8.64
CA THR A 89 -12.23 -21.63 7.28
C THR A 89 -11.07 -20.84 6.67
N ASN A 90 -10.54 -19.83 7.37
CA ASN A 90 -9.51 -18.92 6.88
C ASN A 90 -9.85 -18.28 5.51
N THR A 91 -11.13 -18.00 5.27
CA THR A 91 -11.64 -17.40 4.02
C THR A 91 -11.92 -15.90 4.18
N THR A 92 -11.25 -15.24 5.12
CA THR A 92 -11.32 -13.79 5.25
C THR A 92 -10.56 -13.12 4.10
N GLN A 93 -11.18 -12.15 3.44
CA GLN A 93 -10.50 -11.35 2.42
C GLN A 93 -9.56 -10.34 3.09
N SER A 94 -8.25 -10.58 3.02
CA SER A 94 -7.21 -9.73 3.63
C SER A 94 -6.71 -8.61 2.70
N TRP A 95 -6.92 -8.75 1.39
CA TRP A 95 -6.51 -7.75 0.41
C TRP A 95 -7.61 -6.71 0.17
N LYS A 96 -7.21 -5.45 -0.02
CA LYS A 96 -8.13 -4.38 -0.41
C LYS A 96 -8.22 -4.36 -1.94
N MET A 97 -9.36 -4.77 -2.48
CA MET A 97 -9.69 -4.52 -3.88
C MET A 97 -10.08 -3.04 -3.98
N PHE A 98 -9.55 -2.31 -4.96
CA PHE A 98 -9.87 -0.88 -5.21
C PHE A 98 -9.23 0.14 -4.25
N VAL A 99 -7.96 -0.06 -3.86
CA VAL A 99 -7.16 1.07 -3.35
C VAL A 99 -6.93 2.04 -4.52
N ALA A 100 -7.17 3.34 -4.30
CA ALA A 100 -7.08 4.37 -5.33
C ALA A 100 -5.80 4.24 -6.18
N PRO A 101 -5.87 4.50 -7.50
CA PRO A 101 -4.70 4.43 -8.36
C PRO A 101 -3.61 5.34 -7.81
N HIS A 102 -2.41 4.79 -7.65
CA HIS A 102 -1.31 5.52 -7.06
C HIS A 102 -0.86 6.59 -8.05
N ARG A 103 -1.37 7.83 -7.94
CA ARG A 103 -0.99 8.95 -8.82
C ARG A 103 0.45 9.39 -8.59
N PHE A 104 1.07 8.99 -7.47
CA PHE A 104 2.44 9.34 -7.12
C PHE A 104 3.29 8.11 -6.75
N PRO A 105 3.48 7.11 -7.64
CA PRO A 105 4.18 5.85 -7.32
C PRO A 105 5.46 6.07 -6.52
N ALA A 106 5.62 5.29 -5.45
CA ALA A 106 6.75 5.35 -4.56
C ALA A 106 7.76 4.24 -4.93
N ARG A 107 8.99 4.62 -5.27
CA ARG A 107 10.10 3.71 -5.58
C ARG A 107 11.04 3.67 -4.39
N PRO A 108 11.23 2.53 -3.71
CA PRO A 108 12.23 2.42 -2.65
C PRO A 108 13.64 2.61 -3.23
N GLU A 109 14.43 3.40 -2.51
CA GLU A 109 15.85 3.65 -2.78
C GLU A 109 16.66 3.37 -1.52
N VAL A 110 17.74 2.63 -1.67
CA VAL A 110 18.74 2.37 -0.63
C VAL A 110 20.09 2.89 -1.11
N GLN A 111 20.71 3.71 -0.27
CA GLN A 111 22.00 4.33 -0.53
C GLN A 111 22.94 4.04 0.62
N VAL A 112 24.23 4.01 0.31
CA VAL A 112 25.30 3.86 1.29
C VAL A 112 26.24 5.05 1.22
N ARG A 113 26.96 5.29 2.30
CA ARG A 113 28.05 6.25 2.35
C ARG A 113 29.21 5.65 3.12
N SER A 114 30.37 5.64 2.49
CA SER A 114 31.66 5.31 3.11
C SER A 114 32.31 6.59 3.64
N ASP A 115 33.23 6.46 4.60
CA ASP A 115 33.92 7.55 5.34
C ASP A 115 33.94 8.92 4.66
N GLY A 116 33.07 9.83 5.13
CA GLY A 116 32.98 11.22 4.66
C GLY A 116 32.62 11.42 3.17
N GLY A 117 32.37 10.35 2.43
CA GLY A 117 32.16 10.36 0.98
C GLY A 117 30.75 10.76 0.55
N GLU A 118 30.50 10.64 -0.76
CA GLU A 118 29.19 10.86 -1.36
C GLU A 118 28.25 9.67 -1.15
N TRP A 119 26.94 9.92 -1.26
CA TRP A 119 25.94 8.85 -1.21
C TRP A 119 25.91 8.06 -2.52
N GLU A 120 26.20 6.77 -2.43
CA GLU A 120 26.13 5.81 -3.53
C GLU A 120 24.78 5.06 -3.49
N THR A 121 24.02 5.09 -4.57
CA THR A 121 22.77 4.30 -4.67
C THR A 121 23.09 2.85 -4.98
N VAL A 122 22.84 1.96 -4.01
CA VAL A 122 23.08 0.52 -4.17
C VAL A 122 21.82 -0.22 -4.65
N TYR A 123 20.63 0.32 -4.36
CA TYR A 123 19.37 -0.21 -4.85
C TYR A 123 18.37 0.91 -5.18
N LEU A 124 17.74 0.80 -6.35
CA LEU A 124 16.60 1.63 -6.75
C LEU A 124 15.60 0.77 -7.54
N GLU A 125 14.33 0.76 -7.14
CA GLU A 125 13.32 -0.05 -7.80
C GLU A 125 13.21 0.28 -9.30
N GLY A 126 13.39 -0.72 -10.17
CA GLY A 126 13.33 -0.56 -11.63
C GLY A 126 14.60 0.02 -12.26
N ASP A 127 15.62 0.38 -11.48
CA ASP A 127 16.93 0.77 -12.01
C ASP A 127 17.72 -0.47 -12.47
N THR A 128 18.43 -0.36 -13.59
CA THR A 128 19.19 -1.48 -14.17
C THR A 128 20.56 -1.69 -13.53
N THR A 129 21.10 -0.66 -12.86
CA THR A 129 22.48 -0.57 -12.34
C THR A 129 22.56 -0.66 -10.81
N ALA A 130 21.64 -0.01 -10.08
CA ALA A 130 21.53 -0.09 -8.63
C ALA A 130 20.69 -1.31 -8.23
N THR A 131 21.33 -2.47 -8.10
CA THR A 131 20.66 -3.78 -8.09
C THR A 131 20.82 -4.59 -6.80
N TRP A 132 21.34 -4.00 -5.72
CA TRP A 132 21.58 -4.71 -4.47
C TRP A 132 20.33 -5.45 -4.00
N ARG A 133 20.45 -6.78 -3.85
CA ARG A 133 19.38 -7.72 -3.50
C ARG A 133 18.10 -7.63 -4.36
N ARG A 134 18.20 -7.23 -5.65
CA ARG A 134 17.05 -7.10 -6.57
C ARG A 134 16.09 -8.28 -6.52
N GLU A 135 16.59 -9.52 -6.53
CA GLU A 135 15.76 -10.73 -6.50
C GLU A 135 14.88 -10.82 -5.26
N ARG A 136 15.41 -10.43 -4.09
CA ARG A 136 14.64 -10.38 -2.84
C ARG A 136 13.54 -9.32 -2.91
N PHE A 137 13.88 -8.15 -3.45
CA PHE A 137 12.92 -7.07 -3.67
C PHE A 137 11.86 -7.39 -4.73
N ALA A 138 12.16 -8.25 -5.69
CA ALA A 138 11.24 -8.67 -6.74
C ALA A 138 10.19 -9.69 -6.25
N THR A 139 10.38 -10.30 -5.07
CA THR A 139 9.38 -11.24 -4.53
C THR A 139 8.05 -10.54 -4.24
N GLU A 140 6.93 -11.22 -4.50
CA GLU A 140 5.59 -10.65 -4.26
C GLU A 140 5.37 -10.20 -2.81
N ARG A 141 5.99 -10.88 -1.85
CA ARG A 141 5.96 -10.47 -0.43
C ARG A 141 6.64 -9.13 -0.22
N MET A 142 7.82 -8.93 -0.81
CA MET A 142 8.54 -7.68 -0.67
C MET A 142 7.87 -6.56 -1.46
N ARG A 143 7.34 -6.83 -2.67
CA ARG A 143 6.57 -5.86 -3.45
C ARG A 143 5.32 -5.38 -2.70
N ALA A 144 4.58 -6.29 -2.07
CA ALA A 144 3.43 -5.93 -1.25
C ALA A 144 3.84 -5.08 -0.03
N ALA A 145 4.97 -5.40 0.60
CA ALA A 145 5.49 -4.65 1.73
C ALA A 145 5.99 -3.25 1.34
N THR A 146 6.80 -3.13 0.27
CA THR A 146 7.31 -1.85 -0.23
C THR A 146 6.20 -0.94 -0.72
N PHE A 147 5.17 -1.50 -1.36
CA PHE A 147 3.95 -0.76 -1.68
C PHE A 147 3.29 -0.22 -0.42
N ALA A 148 3.03 -1.07 0.58
CA ALA A 148 2.37 -0.66 1.83
C ALA A 148 3.15 0.43 2.59
N TRP A 149 4.48 0.34 2.63
CA TRP A 149 5.35 1.32 3.28
C TRP A 149 5.39 2.67 2.54
N GLY A 150 5.26 2.68 1.21
CA GLY A 150 5.28 3.90 0.39
C GLY A 150 4.06 4.83 0.57
N TRP A 151 2.94 4.30 1.09
CA TRP A 151 1.73 5.08 1.37
C TRP A 151 1.84 5.95 2.64
N MET A 152 2.73 5.62 3.58
CA MET A 152 2.76 6.27 4.90
C MET A 152 4.04 7.08 5.09
N GLN A 153 3.90 8.31 5.58
CA GLN A 153 5.04 9.13 6.00
C GLN A 153 5.69 8.44 7.21
N ALA A 154 6.86 7.83 7.00
CA ALA A 154 7.71 7.22 8.03
C ALA A 154 7.03 6.14 8.92
N ASP A 155 6.46 5.10 8.30
CA ASP A 155 6.01 3.90 9.02
C ASP A 155 7.19 3.30 9.84
N SER A 156 6.94 3.03 11.12
CA SER A 156 7.83 2.26 12.00
C SER A 156 8.37 0.98 11.34
N ARG A 157 7.57 0.33 10.49
CA ARG A 157 7.95 -0.87 9.74
C ARG A 157 9.01 -0.58 8.67
N TRP A 158 8.94 0.58 8.01
CA TRP A 158 9.96 1.00 7.06
C TRP A 158 11.28 1.29 7.76
N ARG A 159 11.25 1.93 8.93
CA ARG A 159 12.45 2.15 9.75
C ARG A 159 13.07 0.83 10.18
N ALA A 160 12.26 -0.12 10.66
CA ALA A 160 12.72 -1.46 11.02
C ALA A 160 13.32 -2.21 9.82
N ALA A 161 12.67 -2.15 8.64
CA ALA A 161 13.21 -2.73 7.42
C ALA A 161 14.55 -2.08 7.01
N CYS A 162 14.65 -0.76 7.09
CA CYS A 162 15.89 -0.04 6.81
C CYS A 162 17.01 -0.41 7.80
N GLY A 163 16.71 -0.62 9.08
CA GLY A 163 17.65 -1.17 10.05
C GLY A 163 18.20 -2.53 9.64
N ALA A 164 17.32 -3.46 9.24
CA ALA A 164 17.73 -4.77 8.74
C ALA A 164 18.57 -4.70 7.45
N PHE A 165 18.25 -3.77 6.54
CA PHE A 165 19.06 -3.53 5.35
C PHE A 165 20.44 -2.95 5.71
N ALA A 166 20.48 -2.05 6.70
CA ALA A 166 21.72 -1.47 7.18
C ALA A 166 22.63 -2.54 7.81
N ASP A 167 22.08 -3.42 8.64
CA ASP A 167 22.84 -4.54 9.24
C ASP A 167 23.47 -5.43 8.17
N GLU A 168 22.72 -5.77 7.11
CA GLU A 168 23.21 -6.57 5.99
C GLU A 168 24.31 -5.81 5.23
N LEU A 169 24.10 -4.54 4.88
CA LEU A 169 25.09 -3.72 4.17
C LEU A 169 26.36 -3.49 5.00
N PHE A 170 26.25 -3.28 6.31
CA PHE A 170 27.42 -3.15 7.18
C PHE A 170 28.23 -4.44 7.26
N SER A 171 27.55 -5.60 7.19
CA SER A 171 28.23 -6.90 7.16
C SER A 171 28.91 -7.20 5.83
N GLU A 172 28.31 -6.77 4.71
CA GLU A 172 28.81 -7.02 3.34
C GLU A 172 29.89 -6.01 2.92
N ARG A 173 29.77 -4.76 3.38
CA ARG A 173 30.66 -3.64 3.03
C ARG A 173 31.26 -3.01 4.28
N PRO A 174 32.45 -3.48 4.71
CA PRO A 174 33.11 -2.97 5.92
C PRO A 174 33.45 -1.48 5.87
N ASP A 175 33.56 -0.89 4.68
CA ASP A 175 33.82 0.53 4.44
C ASP A 175 32.58 1.43 4.63
N VAL A 176 31.38 0.87 4.63
CA VAL A 176 30.13 1.64 4.73
C VAL A 176 29.86 2.07 6.17
N GLU A 177 29.72 3.38 6.39
CA GLU A 177 29.46 3.97 7.70
C GLU A 177 27.99 4.36 7.91
N ALA A 178 27.27 4.63 6.83
CA ALA A 178 25.88 5.01 6.90
C ALA A 178 25.07 4.40 5.76
N VAL A 179 23.83 4.02 6.07
CA VAL A 179 22.84 3.55 5.13
C VAL A 179 21.64 4.49 5.18
N ARG A 180 21.18 4.93 4.02
CA ARG A 180 20.00 5.79 3.86
C ARG A 180 18.94 5.05 3.06
N CYS A 181 17.76 4.89 3.64
CA CYS A 181 16.59 4.37 2.93
C CYS A 181 15.54 5.47 2.79
N ARG A 182 15.03 5.66 1.57
CA ARG A 182 13.96 6.62 1.27
C ARG A 182 13.08 6.12 0.14
N TYR A 183 11.94 6.76 -0.06
CA TYR A 183 11.16 6.58 -1.29
C TYR A 183 11.34 7.78 -2.20
N LEU A 184 11.48 7.52 -3.49
CA LEU A 184 11.30 8.52 -4.54
C LEU A 184 9.84 8.48 -4.99
N LYS A 185 9.16 9.62 -4.95
CA LYS A 185 7.79 9.75 -5.47
C LYS A 185 7.82 10.61 -6.73
N ARG A 186 7.16 10.14 -7.77
CA ARG A 186 6.93 10.92 -9.00
C ARG A 186 5.45 10.90 -9.33
N ARG A 187 4.93 11.98 -9.89
CA ARG A 187 3.57 11.94 -10.45
C ARG A 187 3.57 10.99 -11.64
N SER A 188 2.53 10.17 -11.77
CA SER A 188 2.29 9.40 -12.99
C SER A 188 2.13 10.36 -14.17
N PRO A 189 2.87 10.17 -15.28
CA PRO A 189 2.73 11.03 -16.45
C PRO A 189 1.33 10.91 -17.04
N SER A 190 0.83 11.99 -17.63
CA SER A 190 -0.39 11.99 -18.42
C SER A 190 -0.16 11.28 -19.75
N ALA A 191 -1.24 10.92 -20.44
CA ALA A 191 -1.12 10.28 -21.76
C ALA A 191 -0.33 11.15 -22.75
N ALA A 192 -0.53 12.46 -22.74
CA ALA A 192 0.18 13.39 -23.62
C ALA A 192 1.69 13.42 -23.33
N GLU A 193 2.05 13.45 -22.04
CA GLU A 193 3.46 13.44 -21.59
C GLU A 193 4.16 12.12 -21.94
N VAL A 194 3.46 10.98 -21.80
CA VAL A 194 3.99 9.67 -22.24
C VAL A 194 4.24 9.67 -23.75
N ILE A 195 3.30 10.19 -24.55
CA ILE A 195 3.45 10.29 -26.01
C ILE A 195 4.61 11.22 -26.38
N ALA A 196 4.78 12.32 -25.64
CA ALA A 196 5.87 13.28 -25.85
C ALA A 196 7.24 12.80 -25.32
N GLY A 197 7.29 11.66 -24.62
CA GLY A 197 8.52 11.14 -24.02
C GLY A 197 9.03 11.96 -22.83
N GLU A 198 8.16 12.72 -22.18
CA GLU A 198 8.53 13.58 -21.05
C GLU A 198 8.84 12.75 -19.80
N VAL A 199 9.94 13.10 -19.11
CA VAL A 199 10.33 12.48 -17.86
C VAL A 199 9.88 13.35 -16.70
N VAL A 200 8.92 12.84 -15.91
CA VAL A 200 8.43 13.53 -14.72
C VAL A 200 9.48 13.44 -13.60
N ALA A 201 9.85 14.61 -13.05
CA ALA A 201 10.82 14.70 -11.96
C ALA A 201 10.37 13.91 -10.72
N GLU A 202 11.32 13.19 -10.12
CA GLU A 202 11.11 12.47 -8.87
C GLU A 202 11.47 13.37 -7.69
N LYS A 203 10.73 13.24 -6.59
CA LYS A 203 11.00 13.94 -5.33
C LYS A 203 11.25 12.92 -4.23
N PRO A 204 12.36 13.04 -3.47
CA PRO A 204 12.58 12.18 -2.32
C PRO A 204 11.56 12.50 -1.23
N THR A 205 11.12 11.45 -0.55
CA THR A 205 10.35 11.52 0.69
C THR A 205 11.30 11.61 1.89
N GLN A 206 10.74 11.66 3.11
CA GLN A 206 11.52 11.63 4.33
C GLN A 206 12.49 10.44 4.33
N SER A 207 13.76 10.73 4.56
CA SER A 207 14.83 9.74 4.58
C SER A 207 15.03 9.19 5.99
N HIS A 208 15.31 7.89 6.08
CA HIS A 208 15.79 7.27 7.32
C HIS A 208 17.26 6.92 7.14
N ILE A 209 18.10 7.37 8.07
CA ILE A 209 19.54 7.14 8.04
C ILE A 209 19.90 6.31 9.26
N VAL A 210 20.63 5.22 9.02
CA VAL A 210 21.21 4.36 10.05
C VAL A 210 22.72 4.50 9.94
N THR A 211 23.38 4.91 11.01
CA THR A 211 24.84 4.98 11.09
C THR A 211 25.38 3.77 11.82
N ARG A 212 26.54 3.29 11.38
CA ARG A 212 27.29 2.25 12.07
C ARG A 212 27.68 2.81 13.42
N THR A 213 27.12 2.27 14.49
CA THR A 213 27.58 2.58 15.83
C THR A 213 28.93 1.90 16.00
N SER A 214 29.97 2.65 16.39
CA SER A 214 31.25 2.06 16.78
C SER A 214 30.98 1.07 17.90
N ARG A 215 31.15 -0.23 17.61
CA ARG A 215 31.27 -1.24 18.66
C ARG A 215 32.63 -1.12 19.33
#